data_AF-A0A920KDM0-F1
#
_entry.id   AF-A0A920KDM0-F1
#
_cell.length_a   1.000
_cell.length_b   1.000
_cell.length_c   1.000
_cell.angle_alpha   90.00
_cell.angle_beta   90.00
_cell.angle_gamma   90.00
#
_symmetry.space_group_name_H-M   'P 1'
#
loop_
_entity.id
_entity.type
_entity.pdbx_description
1 polymer ?
#
loop_
_entity_poly.entity_id
_entity_poly.type
_entity_poly.pdbx_seq_one_letter_code
_entity_poly.pdbx_strand_id
1 'polypeptide(L)' 'MNFIKNIVIVLMIPSVSIISQRNIQVNGFGHMEFKANMDSINTNSFFSLGEHDLFVSGNITDKVSFFGGICN' A
#
# COMPACT_ATOMS: atom_id res chain seq x y z
N MET A 1 -31.39 42.98 -1.02
CA MET A 1 -30.08 42.57 -1.58
C MET A 1 -29.21 41.74 -0.63
N ASN A 2 -29.42 41.79 0.69
CA ASN A 2 -28.62 41.01 1.66
C ASN A 2 -29.03 39.54 1.80
N PHE A 3 -30.32 39.23 1.57
CA PHE A 3 -30.86 37.87 1.74
C PHE A 3 -30.32 36.87 0.71
N ILE A 4 -30.24 37.28 -0.56
CA ILE A 4 -29.68 36.47 -1.66
C ILE A 4 -28.17 36.25 -1.45
N LYS A 5 -27.46 37.28 -0.97
CA LYS A 5 -26.04 37.21 -0.64
C LYS A 5 -25.74 36.16 0.45
N ASN A 6 -26.57 36.10 1.49
CA ASN A 6 -26.43 35.10 2.55
C ASN A 6 -26.72 33.66 2.09
N ILE A 7 -27.69 33.47 1.18
CA ILE A 7 -27.99 32.15 0.60
C ILE A 7 -26.81 31.62 -0.22
N VAL A 8 -26.15 32.49 -0.99
CA VAL A 8 -24.97 32.10 -1.79
C VAL A 8 -23.79 31.73 -0.90
N ILE A 9 -23.61 32.40 0.25
CA ILE A 9 -22.55 32.10 1.22
C ILE A 9 -22.77 30.75 1.91
N VAL A 10 -24.02 30.39 2.22
CA VAL A 10 -24.36 29.09 2.83
C VAL A 10 -24.20 27.93 1.84
N LEU A 11 -24.49 28.15 0.55
CA LEU A 11 -24.27 27.17 -0.52
C LEU A 11 -22.79 26.98 -0.89
N MET A 12 -21.93 27.94 -0.53
CA MET A 12 -20.49 27.90 -0.80
C MET A 12 -19.67 27.24 0.31
N ILE A 13 -20.29 26.73 1.38
CA ILE A 13 -19.61 25.87 2.36
C ILE A 13 -19.35 24.55 1.64
N PRO A 14 -18.12 24.27 1.18
CA PRO A 14 -17.85 23.02 0.51
C PRO A 14 -18.07 21.92 1.54
N SER A 15 -18.77 20.88 1.14
CA SER A 15 -18.84 19.61 1.85
C SER A 15 -17.42 19.09 2.01
N VAL A 16 -16.78 19.44 3.13
CA VAL A 16 -15.53 18.82 3.59
C VAL A 16 -15.89 17.39 3.94
N SER A 17 -15.94 16.57 2.91
CA SER A 17 -16.08 15.13 3.02
C SER A 17 -14.72 14.68 3.54
N ILE A 18 -14.62 14.53 4.86
CA ILE A 18 -13.48 13.88 5.51
C ILE A 18 -13.58 12.42 5.09
N ILE A 19 -13.08 12.10 3.91
CA ILE A 19 -12.82 10.74 3.49
C ILE A 19 -11.67 10.30 4.38
N SER A 20 -11.99 9.63 5.49
CA SER A 20 -11.01 8.87 6.26
C SER A 20 -10.38 7.87 5.27
N GLN A 21 -9.17 8.21 4.79
CA GLN A 21 -8.42 7.34 3.89
C GLN A 21 -8.09 6.08 4.68
N ARG A 22 -8.90 5.03 4.48
CA ARG A 22 -8.64 3.70 5.02
C ARG A 22 -7.24 3.29 4.52
N ASN A 23 -6.29 3.28 5.43
CA ASN A 23 -4.91 2.93 5.12
C ASN A 23 -4.81 1.41 5.13
N ILE A 24 -4.74 0.82 3.94
CA ILE A 24 -4.39 -0.59 3.75
C ILE A 24 -2.93 -0.61 3.32
N GLN A 25 -2.09 -1.29 4.09
CA GLN A 25 -0.69 -1.51 3.80
C GLN A 25 -0.47 -2.96 3.41
N VAL A 26 0.19 -3.18 2.28
CA VAL A 26 0.63 -4.50 1.83
C VAL A 26 2.16 -4.50 1.84
N ASN A 27 2.77 -5.38 2.63
CA ASN A 27 4.22 -5.53 2.75
C ASN A 27 4.61 -6.93 2.26
N GLY A 28 5.54 -7.00 1.32
CA GLY A 28 6.16 -8.24 0.88
C GLY A 28 7.62 -8.27 1.30
N PHE A 29 8.05 -9.37 1.92
CA PHE A 29 9.44 -9.62 2.28
C PHE A 29 9.91 -10.88 1.57
N GLY A 30 11.08 -10.83 0.95
CA GLY A 30 11.67 -11.97 0.28
C GLY A 30 13.14 -11.74 -0.02
N HIS A 31 13.86 -12.83 -0.31
CA HIS A 31 15.26 -12.77 -0.70
C HIS A 31 15.42 -13.02 -2.19
N MET A 32 16.23 -12.19 -2.84
CA MET A 32 16.65 -12.35 -4.22
C MET A 32 18.14 -12.66 -4.22
N GLU A 33 18.51 -13.83 -4.74
CA GLU A 33 19.91 -14.21 -4.92
C GLU A 33 20.29 -14.20 -6.40
N PHE A 34 21.44 -13.60 -6.69
CA PHE A 34 22.08 -13.67 -7.99
C PHE A 34 23.48 -14.26 -7.83
N LYS A 35 23.79 -15.31 -8.60
CA LYS A 35 25.10 -15.95 -8.65
C LYS A 35 25.53 -16.10 -10.09
N ALA A 36 26.66 -15.49 -10.45
CA ALA A 36 27.30 -15.72 -11.74
C ALA A 36 28.56 -16.54 -11.52
N ASN A 37 28.64 -17.72 -12.14
CA ASN A 37 29.86 -18.50 -12.19
C ASN A 37 30.51 -18.32 -13.57
N MET A 38 31.70 -17.73 -13.57
CA MET A 38 32.55 -17.58 -14.75
C MET A 38 33.73 -18.54 -14.58
N ASP A 39 33.55 -19.77 -15.05
CA ASP A 39 34.67 -20.70 -15.23
C ASP A 39 35.21 -20.59 -16.65
N SER A 40 36.49 -20.90 -16.85
CA SER A 40 37.20 -20.79 -18.14
C SER A 40 36.60 -21.64 -19.28
N ILE A 41 35.64 -22.51 -18.97
CA ILE A 41 34.98 -23.44 -19.89
C ILE A 41 33.47 -23.18 -19.99
N ASN A 42 32.85 -22.57 -18.99
CA ASN A 42 31.40 -22.35 -18.96
C ASN A 42 31.04 -21.09 -18.17
N THR A 43 30.19 -20.26 -18.77
CA THR A 43 29.62 -19.06 -18.13
C THR A 43 28.17 -19.37 -17.79
N ASN A 44 27.87 -19.55 -16.50
CA ASN A 44 26.52 -19.81 -16.04
C ASN A 44 26.09 -18.72 -15.07
N SER A 45 24.88 -18.20 -15.25
CA SER A 45 24.23 -17.32 -14.28
C SER A 45 23.00 -18.01 -13.69
N PHE A 46 22.83 -17.85 -12.39
CA PHE A 46 21.71 -18.37 -11.63
C PHE A 46 21.02 -17.21 -10.93
N PHE A 47 19.70 -17.23 -11.00
CA PHE A 47 18.83 -16.30 -10.31
C PHE A 47 17.87 -17.13 -9.46
N SER A 48 17.76 -16.80 -8.19
CA SER A 48 16.82 -17.46 -7.27
C SER A 48 15.97 -16.40 -6.58
N LEU A 49 14.66 -16.62 -6.62
CA LEU A 49 13.69 -15.96 -5.78
C LEU A 49 13.43 -16.91 -4.61
N GLY A 50 13.86 -16.54 -3.40
CA GLY A 50 13.68 -17.32 -2.18
C GLY A 50 12.24 -17.29 -1.66
N GLU A 51 12.03 -17.75 -0.43
CA GLU A 51 10.74 -17.67 0.28
C GLU A 51 10.26 -16.21 0.37
N HIS A 52 8.96 -16.02 0.19
CA HIS A 52 8.32 -14.71 0.21
C HIS A 52 7.18 -14.70 1.23
N ASP A 53 7.29 -13.84 2.22
CA ASP A 53 6.24 -13.56 3.17
C ASP A 53 5.45 -12.33 2.72
N LEU A 54 4.13 -12.48 2.65
CA LEU A 54 3.25 -11.38 2.29
C LEU A 54 2.34 -11.06 3.47
N PHE A 55 2.38 -9.81 3.91
CA PHE A 55 1.56 -9.28 4.99
C PHE A 55 0.63 -8.18 4.48
N VAL A 56 -0.59 -8.19 4.98
CA VAL A 56 -1.57 -7.12 4.78
C VAL A 56 -2.06 -6.62 6.12
N SER A 57 -2.14 -5.31 6.27
CA SER A 57 -2.67 -4.67 7.45
C SER A 57 -3.49 -3.45 7.08
N GLY A 58 -4.38 -3.03 7.97
CA GLY A 58 -5.09 -1.78 7.78
C GLY A 58 -6.20 -1.53 8.78
N ASN A 59 -6.82 -0.36 8.66
CA ASN A 59 -7.93 0.06 9.52
C ASN A 59 -9.25 0.07 8.73
N ILE A 60 -10.23 -0.68 9.21
CA ILE A 60 -11.61 -0.67 8.69
C ILE A 60 -12.35 0.56 9.25
N THR A 61 -12.10 0.88 10.52
CA THR A 61 -12.58 2.08 11.23
C THR A 61 -11.52 2.54 12.24
N ASP A 62 -11.72 3.69 12.90
CA ASP A 62 -10.83 4.19 13.96
C ASP A 62 -10.68 3.23 15.16
N LYS A 63 -11.54 2.21 15.26
CA LYS A 63 -11.54 1.22 16.36
C LYS A 63 -11.29 -0.21 15.90
N VAL A 64 -11.32 -0.48 14.60
CA VAL A 64 -11.23 -1.84 14.05
C VAL A 64 -10.10 -1.88 13.03
N SER A 65 -9.07 -2.65 13.36
CA SER A 65 -7.93 -2.94 12.50
C SER A 65 -7.85 -4.43 12.16
N PHE A 66 -7.14 -4.75 11.10
CA PHE A 66 -6.84 -6.11 10.70
C PHE A 66 -5.36 -6.26 10.38
N PHE A 67 -4.86 -7.48 10.59
CA PHE A 67 -3.52 -7.92 10.24
C PHE A 67 -3.60 -9.38 9.82
N GLY A 68 -2.99 -9.72 8.69
CA GLY A 68 -2.92 -11.10 8.20
C GLY A 68 -1.72 -11.28 7.29
N GLY A 69 -1.26 -12.52 7.16
CA GLY A 69 -0.15 -12.83 6.27
C GLY A 69 -0.18 -14.29 5.79
N ILE A 70 0.55 -14.53 4.70
CA ILE A 70 0.82 -15.85 4.14
C ILE A 70 2.34 -16.00 4.05
N CYS A 71 2.85 -17.06 4.65
CA CYS A 71 4.26 -17.46 4.60
C CYS A 71 4.39 -18.68 3.68
N ASN A 72 5.37 -18.66 2.77
CA ASN A 72 5.60 -19.72 1.79
C ASN A 72 7.09 -20.02 1.67
#